data_AF-A0AAQ4F2U4-F1
#
_entry.id   AF-A0AAQ4F2U4-F1
#
_cell.length_a   1.000
_cell.length_b   1.000
_cell.length_c   1.000
_cell.angle_alpha   90.00
_cell.angle_beta   90.00
_cell.angle_gamma   90.00
#
_symmetry.space_group_name_H-M   'P 1'
#
loop_
_entity.id
_entity.type
_entity.pdbx_description
1 polymer ?
#
loop_
_entity_poly.entity_id
_entity_poly.type
_entity_poly.pdbx_seq_one_letter_code
_entity_poly.pdbx_strand_id
1 'polypeptide(L)'
;MSSAVAYLRDQVVGSSRIQEADSYFRPVDWKWVLRHTFIENPFASAPKPWKERLSVSSFGEDLMDDTESFQSQLERNLQERVIDMFEHKYYELVITSTALTFLTCLLGMLLNTPLPPKPRSDAILVLEGTYIILFAAEITTMITAYGHRFVRLDNYNKLDLVLVATCIFVFVVQFTIYFFVPAQYQHQAIPTAIFILAVSVRLVHAVKYIELVQDWLLEVLHRYLDKVIYAAYETSLAIITGEEEVQQNVWNTVKPADLALDVRSRATNNRLIVLRNLVEIQSRFPGIAVAFKSRQAAQTILNDVAAHVAEMQRDGFFTEEQHRELYQMLKDKMMGIICAPNGLPASYKPIAVLRVIPWIGSDSVRQFLAVEGEVEYREDGALPNSSSALFFFSDEYFEDYLGAPVTLGTLGLVTDEPSATRASTETAVNTWPMEKIKMRLSSFLLPDLASAHDFLVSPDIEDILLIQGTLVDFNTGDVYAAPYYIPRFVKRFIFPGDFSTRPRPVIAVVANKQYKLPLEFDWLRRVPTEEERLAEMEASRRGDIGREYKYLTRRRNTDQDF
;
A
#
# COMPACT_ATOMS: atom_id res chain seq x y z
N MET A 1 -4.02 -23.99 -44.01
CA MET A 1 -3.68 -22.55 -43.98
C MET A 1 -4.55 -21.76 -43.01
N SER A 2 -5.87 -22.00 -42.92
CA SER A 2 -6.77 -21.31 -41.98
C SER A 2 -6.34 -21.39 -40.50
N SER A 3 -5.88 -22.55 -40.02
CA SER A 3 -5.40 -22.70 -38.63
C SER A 3 -4.07 -21.99 -38.35
N ALA A 4 -3.20 -21.85 -39.36
CA ALA A 4 -1.96 -21.11 -39.23
C ALA A 4 -2.22 -19.58 -39.21
N VAL A 5 -3.18 -19.12 -39.99
CA VAL A 5 -3.65 -17.73 -39.96
C VAL A 5 -4.37 -17.40 -38.65
N ALA A 6 -5.14 -18.33 -38.09
CA ALA A 6 -5.77 -18.18 -36.77
C ALA A 6 -4.72 -18.09 -35.65
N TYR A 7 -3.72 -18.97 -35.67
CA TYR A 7 -2.62 -18.93 -34.69
C TYR A 7 -1.79 -17.64 -34.79
N LEU A 8 -1.48 -17.18 -36.00
CA LEU A 8 -0.77 -15.91 -36.21
C LEU A 8 -1.62 -14.70 -35.79
N ARG A 9 -2.95 -14.76 -35.99
CA ARG A 9 -3.86 -13.71 -35.52
C ARG A 9 -3.92 -13.66 -33.99
N ASP A 10 -3.94 -14.80 -33.32
CA ASP A 10 -3.86 -14.87 -31.84
C ASP A 10 -2.51 -14.38 -31.31
N GLN A 11 -1.40 -14.69 -32.00
CA GLN A 11 -0.07 -14.19 -31.62
C GLN A 11 0.06 -12.68 -31.84
N VAL A 12 -0.55 -12.13 -32.91
CA VAL A 12 -0.58 -10.68 -33.16
C VAL A 12 -1.46 -9.95 -32.13
N VAL A 13 -2.59 -10.53 -31.72
CA VAL A 13 -3.44 -9.98 -30.64
C VAL A 13 -2.73 -10.06 -29.28
N GLY A 14 -2.00 -11.13 -29.00
CA GLY A 14 -1.14 -11.25 -27.82
C GLY A 14 0.01 -10.23 -27.80
N SER A 15 0.66 -10.02 -28.95
CA SER A 15 1.70 -9.00 -29.16
C SER A 15 1.16 -7.57 -29.03
N SER A 16 -0.05 -7.30 -29.51
CA SER A 16 -0.71 -5.99 -29.42
C SER A 16 -1.03 -5.63 -27.97
N ARG A 17 -1.48 -6.60 -27.15
CA ARG A 17 -1.75 -6.40 -25.73
C ARG A 17 -0.47 -6.14 -24.91
N ILE A 18 0.63 -6.79 -25.29
CA ILE A 18 1.96 -6.52 -24.69
C ILE A 18 2.45 -5.13 -25.11
N GLN A 19 2.24 -4.72 -26.36
CA GLN A 19 2.59 -3.37 -26.84
C GLN A 19 1.71 -2.25 -26.24
N GLU A 20 0.44 -2.53 -25.96
CA GLU A 20 -0.45 -1.61 -25.22
C GLU A 20 0.01 -1.46 -23.76
N ALA A 21 0.42 -2.56 -23.10
CA ALA A 21 1.07 -2.51 -21.80
C ALA A 21 2.41 -1.72 -21.84
N ASP A 22 3.21 -1.89 -22.91
CA ASP A 22 4.45 -1.11 -23.12
C ASP A 22 4.20 0.40 -23.29
N SER A 23 3.04 0.79 -23.84
CA SER A 23 2.66 2.21 -23.97
C SER A 23 2.31 2.85 -22.61
N TYR A 24 1.77 2.06 -21.69
CA TYR A 24 1.45 2.49 -20.31
C TYR A 24 2.68 2.82 -19.48
N PHE A 25 3.83 2.20 -19.79
CA PHE A 25 5.09 2.42 -19.07
C PHE A 25 6.03 3.44 -19.72
N ARG A 26 5.68 4.00 -20.89
CA ARG A 26 6.45 5.09 -21.55
C ARG A 26 6.61 6.38 -20.72
N PRO A 27 5.60 6.86 -19.96
CA PRO A 27 5.75 8.09 -19.18
C PRO A 27 6.35 7.86 -17.78
N VAL A 28 6.69 6.61 -17.42
CA VAL A 28 7.23 6.30 -16.09
C VAL A 28 8.67 6.80 -15.97
N ASP A 29 8.96 7.58 -14.92
CA ASP A 29 10.33 7.98 -14.59
C ASP A 29 11.12 6.78 -14.05
N TRP A 30 11.73 6.04 -14.97
CA TRP A 30 12.55 4.88 -14.65
C TRP A 30 13.76 5.20 -13.74
N LYS A 31 14.18 6.47 -13.62
CA LYS A 31 15.20 6.87 -12.64
C LYS A 31 14.65 6.87 -11.22
N TRP A 32 13.36 7.16 -11.04
CA TRP A 32 12.69 7.07 -9.74
C TRP A 32 12.50 5.60 -9.34
N VAL A 33 12.04 4.75 -10.28
CA VAL A 33 11.84 3.30 -10.07
C VAL A 33 13.15 2.61 -9.68
N LEU A 34 14.24 2.88 -10.40
CA LEU A 34 15.56 2.33 -10.10
C LEU A 34 16.04 2.71 -8.69
N ARG A 35 15.82 3.97 -8.27
CA ARG A 35 16.23 4.47 -6.95
C ARG A 35 15.51 3.78 -5.78
N HIS A 36 14.27 3.32 -5.96
CA HIS A 36 13.44 2.83 -4.86
C HIS A 36 13.22 1.31 -4.89
N THR A 37 13.41 0.66 -6.04
CA THR A 37 13.11 -0.76 -6.22
C THR A 37 14.28 -1.59 -6.74
N PHE A 38 15.38 -0.95 -7.16
CA PHE A 38 16.52 -1.60 -7.82
C PHE A 38 16.18 -2.34 -9.13
N ILE A 39 15.02 -2.07 -9.72
CA ILE A 39 14.62 -2.62 -11.03
C ILE A 39 15.22 -1.72 -12.13
N GLU A 40 16.07 -2.31 -12.97
CA GLU A 40 16.68 -1.63 -14.13
C GLU A 40 15.66 -1.36 -15.24
N ASN A 41 15.88 -0.27 -16.00
CA ASN A 41 15.02 0.07 -17.13
C ASN A 41 15.18 -0.96 -18.27
N PRO A 42 14.15 -1.76 -18.59
CA PRO A 42 14.23 -2.79 -19.62
C PRO A 42 14.38 -2.21 -21.04
N PHE A 43 14.19 -0.90 -21.23
CA PHE A 43 14.23 -0.22 -22.54
C PHE A 43 15.57 0.45 -22.86
N ALA A 44 16.53 0.48 -21.93
CA ALA A 44 17.81 1.15 -22.14
C ALA A 44 18.70 0.49 -23.22
N SER A 45 18.42 -0.78 -23.55
CA SER A 45 19.19 -1.60 -24.50
C SER A 45 18.54 -1.75 -25.88
N ALA A 46 17.38 -1.14 -26.13
CA ALA A 46 16.70 -1.26 -27.43
C ALA A 46 17.43 -0.43 -28.52
N PRO A 47 17.80 -1.02 -29.67
CA PRO A 47 18.40 -0.27 -30.77
C PRO A 47 17.42 0.77 -31.31
N LYS A 48 17.86 2.03 -31.41
CA LYS A 48 17.05 3.12 -31.98
C LYS A 48 16.63 2.78 -33.42
N PRO A 49 15.38 3.07 -33.83
CA PRO A 49 14.88 2.72 -35.15
C PRO A 49 15.68 3.40 -36.27
N TRP A 50 16.02 2.61 -37.29
CA TRP A 50 16.95 2.91 -38.39
C TRP A 50 16.52 4.05 -39.35
N LYS A 51 15.38 4.71 -39.12
CA LYS A 51 14.71 5.54 -40.14
C LYS A 51 15.16 7.01 -40.24
N GLU A 52 16.03 7.50 -39.38
CA GLU A 52 16.41 8.93 -39.35
C GLU A 52 17.80 9.25 -39.94
N ARG A 53 18.51 8.29 -40.55
CA ARG A 53 19.91 8.51 -41.01
C ARG A 53 20.11 8.85 -42.49
N LEU A 54 19.08 9.15 -43.28
CA LEU A 54 19.22 9.29 -44.74
C LEU A 54 18.62 10.57 -45.37
N SER A 55 18.94 11.74 -44.83
CA SER A 55 18.84 13.00 -45.60
C SER A 55 20.09 13.86 -45.36
N VAL A 56 21.05 13.77 -46.29
CA VAL A 56 22.40 14.37 -46.20
C VAL A 56 22.46 15.70 -46.97
N SER A 57 21.52 16.62 -46.77
CA SER A 57 21.55 17.92 -47.48
C SER A 57 21.30 19.16 -46.63
N SER A 58 21.20 19.06 -45.29
CA SER A 58 20.92 20.20 -44.39
C SER A 58 22.05 20.53 -43.39
N PHE A 59 23.22 19.91 -43.52
CA PHE A 59 24.29 19.93 -42.51
C PHE A 59 24.88 21.33 -42.18
N GLY A 60 24.56 22.37 -42.96
CA GLY A 60 25.03 23.74 -42.74
C GLY A 60 24.03 24.67 -42.05
N GLU A 61 22.72 24.47 -42.26
CA GLU A 61 21.66 25.25 -41.60
C GLU A 61 21.29 24.63 -40.24
N ASP A 62 21.32 23.30 -40.13
CA ASP A 62 21.05 22.58 -38.88
C ASP A 62 22.08 22.92 -37.78
N LEU A 63 23.34 23.20 -38.13
CA LEU A 63 24.38 23.45 -37.13
C LEU A 63 24.23 24.82 -36.43
N MET A 64 23.67 25.82 -37.11
CA MET A 64 23.39 27.14 -36.55
C MET A 64 22.12 27.12 -35.70
N ASP A 65 21.07 26.44 -36.17
CA ASP A 65 19.82 26.23 -35.42
C ASP A 65 20.04 25.34 -34.19
N ASP A 66 20.95 24.36 -34.29
CA ASP A 66 21.41 23.55 -33.15
C ASP A 66 22.20 24.38 -32.12
N THR A 67 23.00 25.36 -32.54
CA THR A 67 23.71 26.24 -31.59
C THR A 67 22.80 27.25 -30.91
N GLU A 68 21.83 27.83 -31.62
CA GLU A 68 20.85 28.75 -31.03
C GLU A 68 19.87 28.01 -30.11
N SER A 69 19.43 26.80 -30.50
CA SER A 69 18.61 25.94 -29.65
C SER A 69 19.38 25.42 -28.43
N PHE A 70 20.67 25.10 -28.56
CA PHE A 70 21.51 24.71 -27.43
C PHE A 70 21.74 25.87 -26.46
N GLN A 71 21.98 27.09 -26.94
CA GLN A 71 22.09 28.28 -26.08
C GLN A 71 20.76 28.55 -25.35
N SER A 72 19.63 28.49 -26.05
CA SER A 72 18.31 28.66 -25.43
C SER A 72 18.00 27.58 -24.39
N GLN A 73 18.40 26.32 -24.65
CA GLN A 73 18.26 25.23 -23.69
C GLN A 73 19.19 25.39 -22.48
N LEU A 74 20.43 25.84 -22.69
CA LEU A 74 21.37 26.09 -21.60
C LEU A 74 20.89 27.23 -20.70
N GLU A 75 20.38 28.32 -21.28
CA GLU A 75 19.78 29.43 -20.54
C GLU A 75 18.57 28.99 -19.73
N ARG A 76 17.67 28.17 -20.31
CA ARG A 76 16.53 27.60 -19.58
C ARG A 76 16.95 26.69 -18.44
N ASN A 77 17.90 25.78 -18.68
CA ASN A 77 18.40 24.87 -17.65
C ASN A 77 19.11 25.61 -16.50
N LEU A 78 19.82 26.71 -16.81
CA LEU A 78 20.44 27.56 -15.80
C LEU A 78 19.39 28.35 -15.02
N GLN A 79 18.38 28.90 -15.69
CA GLN A 79 17.27 29.59 -15.04
C GLN A 79 16.50 28.65 -14.10
N GLU A 80 16.17 27.44 -14.53
CA GLU A 80 15.47 26.44 -13.70
C GLU A 80 16.28 26.08 -12.44
N ARG A 81 17.60 25.85 -12.57
CA ARG A 81 18.46 25.58 -11.40
C ARG A 81 18.54 26.76 -10.43
N VAL A 82 18.57 27.98 -10.95
CA VAL A 82 18.61 29.19 -10.12
C VAL A 82 17.28 29.38 -9.41
N ILE A 83 16.16 29.09 -10.08
CA ILE A 83 14.82 29.08 -9.46
C ILE A 83 14.75 28.02 -8.35
N ASP A 84 15.19 26.78 -8.62
CA ASP A 84 15.23 25.71 -7.61
C ASP A 84 16.08 26.11 -6.38
N MET A 85 17.17 26.84 -6.59
CA MET A 85 18.01 27.35 -5.51
C MET A 85 17.29 28.42 -4.68
N PHE A 86 16.54 29.33 -5.33
CA PHE A 86 15.78 30.38 -4.65
C PHE A 86 14.52 29.85 -3.94
N GLU A 87 13.89 28.81 -4.48
CA GLU A 87 12.75 28.14 -3.85
C GLU A 87 13.16 27.21 -2.69
N HIS A 88 14.46 26.89 -2.58
CA HIS A 88 14.93 26.04 -1.51
C HIS A 88 14.83 26.74 -0.15
N LYS A 89 14.23 26.06 0.84
CA LYS A 89 14.08 26.53 2.24
C LYS A 89 15.39 27.02 2.92
N TYR A 90 16.57 26.63 2.44
CA TYR A 90 17.87 27.08 2.98
C TYR A 90 18.23 28.49 2.54
N TYR A 91 17.78 28.93 1.37
CA TYR A 91 18.06 30.25 0.86
C TYR A 91 17.42 31.34 1.73
N GLU A 92 16.16 31.13 2.13
CA GLU A 92 15.45 31.99 3.09
C GLU A 92 16.16 32.06 4.46
N LEU A 93 16.76 30.96 4.92
CA LEU A 93 17.58 30.94 6.14
C LEU A 93 18.86 31.79 5.98
N VAL A 94 19.52 31.73 4.82
CA VAL A 94 20.72 32.53 4.54
C VAL A 94 20.37 34.02 4.47
N ILE A 95 19.24 34.41 3.86
CA ILE A 95 18.81 35.81 3.80
C ILE A 95 18.45 36.34 5.20
N THR A 96 17.65 35.59 5.96
CA THR A 96 17.23 36.03 7.29
C THR A 96 18.40 36.10 8.26
N SER A 97 19.35 35.15 8.20
CA SER A 97 20.57 35.18 9.02
C SER A 97 21.52 36.32 8.63
N THR A 98 21.68 36.61 7.34
CA THR A 98 22.47 37.77 6.90
C THR A 98 21.82 39.10 7.32
N ALA A 99 20.51 39.26 7.16
CA ALA A 99 19.82 40.45 7.66
C ALA A 99 20.00 40.63 9.18
N LEU A 100 19.92 39.55 9.96
CA LEU A 100 20.11 39.58 11.41
C LEU A 100 21.55 39.91 11.83
N THR A 101 22.58 39.37 11.15
CA THR A 101 23.99 39.69 11.46
C THR A 101 24.28 41.16 11.17
N PHE A 102 23.81 41.69 10.04
CA PHE A 102 23.97 43.12 9.74
C PHE A 102 23.19 44.00 10.72
N LEU A 103 21.97 43.62 11.10
CA LEU A 103 21.17 44.35 12.09
C LEU A 103 21.86 44.40 13.46
N THR A 104 22.37 43.25 13.94
CA THR A 104 23.08 43.17 15.22
C THR A 104 24.40 43.93 15.21
N CYS A 105 25.16 43.90 14.10
CA CYS A 105 26.35 44.72 13.93
C CYS A 105 26.03 46.22 13.91
N LEU A 106 25.01 46.66 13.16
CA LEU A 106 24.60 48.07 13.11
C LEU A 106 24.08 48.56 14.46
N LEU A 107 23.25 47.78 15.14
CA LEU A 107 22.73 48.11 16.47
C LEU A 107 23.87 48.15 17.50
N GLY A 108 24.80 47.20 17.46
CA GLY A 108 25.99 47.20 18.30
C GLY A 108 26.84 48.45 18.05
N MET A 109 27.07 48.81 16.80
CA MET A 109 27.79 50.03 16.41
C MET A 109 27.05 51.31 16.79
N LEU A 110 25.71 51.31 16.88
CA LEU A 110 24.90 52.44 17.32
C LEU A 110 24.86 52.60 18.84
N LEU A 111 24.92 51.49 19.59
CA LEU A 111 24.90 51.50 21.07
C LEU A 111 26.29 51.62 21.69
N ASN A 112 27.35 51.21 21.00
CA ASN A 112 28.71 51.26 21.53
C ASN A 112 29.24 52.71 21.53
N THR A 113 29.18 53.36 22.70
CA THR A 113 29.61 54.74 22.97
C THR A 113 31.12 55.02 23.09
N PRO A 114 32.06 54.06 23.26
CA PRO A 114 33.45 54.36 23.59
C PRO A 114 34.35 54.63 22.36
N LEU A 115 33.89 54.38 21.14
CA LEU A 115 34.68 54.63 19.92
C LEU A 115 34.71 56.14 19.59
N PRO A 116 35.87 56.69 19.19
CA PRO A 116 35.93 58.06 18.71
C PRO A 116 34.99 58.23 17.50
N PRO A 117 34.37 59.40 17.35
CA PRO A 117 33.34 59.65 16.36
C PRO A 117 33.78 59.20 14.96
N LYS A 118 34.73 59.87 14.32
CA LYS A 118 35.07 59.66 12.90
C LYS A 118 35.21 58.19 12.43
N PRO A 119 36.03 57.31 13.05
CA PRO A 119 36.15 55.93 12.57
C PRO A 119 34.87 55.11 12.73
N ARG A 120 33.96 55.51 13.64
CA ARG A 120 32.66 54.87 13.83
C ARG A 120 31.71 55.18 12.68
N SER A 121 31.61 56.44 12.24
CA SER A 121 30.80 56.79 11.06
C SER A 121 31.29 56.11 9.79
N ASP A 122 32.60 55.99 9.63
CA ASP A 122 33.20 55.37 8.44
C ASP A 122 32.85 53.88 8.40
N ALA A 123 32.94 53.20 9.53
CA ALA A 123 32.58 51.79 9.64
C ALA A 123 31.07 51.53 9.47
N ILE A 124 30.19 52.41 9.97
CA ILE A 124 28.75 52.32 9.72
C ILE A 124 28.45 52.46 8.22
N LEU A 125 29.02 53.46 7.56
CA LEU A 125 28.81 53.70 6.14
C LEU A 125 29.30 52.53 5.27
N VAL A 126 30.45 51.94 5.61
CA VAL A 126 30.97 50.75 4.92
C VAL A 126 30.05 49.54 5.12
N LEU A 127 29.54 49.35 6.34
CA LEU A 127 28.65 48.23 6.65
C LEU A 127 27.30 48.36 5.93
N GLU A 128 26.70 49.55 5.93
CA GLU A 128 25.46 49.85 5.20
C GLU A 128 25.65 49.68 3.69
N GLY A 129 26.74 50.23 3.13
CA GLY A 129 27.06 50.10 1.71
C GLY A 129 27.26 48.63 1.30
N THR A 130 27.94 47.84 2.13
CA THR A 130 28.15 46.40 1.88
C THR A 130 26.81 45.64 1.88
N TYR A 131 25.93 45.94 2.83
CA TYR A 131 24.59 45.33 2.86
C TYR A 131 23.77 45.68 1.62
N ILE A 132 23.78 46.95 1.19
CA ILE A 132 23.04 47.39 0.01
C ILE A 132 23.55 46.69 -1.25
N ILE A 133 24.87 46.53 -1.40
CA ILE A 133 25.44 45.81 -2.55
C ILE A 133 24.97 44.36 -2.57
N LEU A 134 25.02 43.67 -1.43
CA LEU A 134 24.54 42.29 -1.33
C LEU A 134 23.05 42.19 -1.63
N PHE A 135 22.24 43.09 -1.07
CA PHE A 135 20.79 43.09 -1.27
C PHE A 135 20.40 43.45 -2.71
N ALA A 136 21.11 44.40 -3.34
CA ALA A 136 20.89 44.74 -4.74
C ALA A 136 21.31 43.59 -5.67
N ALA A 137 22.43 42.91 -5.39
CA ALA A 137 22.86 41.73 -6.14
C ALA A 137 21.82 40.60 -6.04
N GLU A 138 21.28 40.37 -4.85
CA GLU A 138 20.21 39.41 -4.60
C GLU A 138 18.97 39.70 -5.45
N ILE A 139 18.41 40.91 -5.37
CA ILE A 139 17.22 41.28 -6.15
C ILE A 139 17.51 41.25 -7.66
N THR A 140 18.72 41.65 -8.09
CA THR A 140 19.10 41.57 -9.50
C THR A 140 19.12 40.12 -9.98
N THR A 141 19.70 39.21 -9.19
CA THR A 141 19.73 37.78 -9.52
C THR A 141 18.33 37.16 -9.54
N MET A 142 17.44 37.54 -8.61
CA MET A 142 16.03 37.14 -8.64
C MET A 142 15.28 37.66 -9.88
N ILE A 143 15.47 38.92 -10.25
CA ILE A 143 14.86 39.50 -11.45
C ILE A 143 15.35 38.76 -12.71
N THR A 144 16.64 38.42 -12.78
CA THR A 144 17.17 37.66 -13.91
C THR A 144 16.67 36.22 -13.97
N ALA A 145 16.38 35.60 -12.82
CA ALA A 145 15.88 34.23 -12.74
C ALA A 145 14.39 34.12 -13.06
N TYR A 146 13.56 34.96 -12.44
CA TYR A 146 12.09 34.92 -12.59
C TYR A 146 11.57 35.77 -13.76
N GLY A 147 12.40 36.67 -14.31
CA GLY A 147 12.04 37.55 -15.41
C GLY A 147 10.80 38.41 -15.12
N HIS A 148 9.94 38.60 -16.14
CA HIS A 148 8.71 39.39 -16.01
C HIS A 148 7.67 38.79 -15.05
N ARG A 149 7.83 37.52 -14.63
CA ARG A 149 6.93 36.88 -13.65
C ARG A 149 7.21 37.31 -12.21
N PHE A 150 8.42 37.82 -11.93
CA PHE A 150 8.86 38.29 -10.61
C PHE A 150 7.89 39.27 -9.94
N VAL A 151 7.40 40.27 -10.71
CA VAL A 151 6.57 41.37 -10.19
C VAL A 151 5.10 40.96 -10.03
N ARG A 152 4.66 39.87 -10.68
CA ARG A 152 3.23 39.56 -10.82
C ARG A 152 2.70 38.59 -9.76
N LEU A 153 3.57 37.81 -9.12
CA LEU A 153 3.16 36.65 -8.32
C LEU A 153 3.14 36.93 -6.81
N ASP A 154 4.15 37.60 -6.24
CA ASP A 154 4.27 37.70 -4.77
C ASP A 154 4.30 39.13 -4.22
N ASN A 155 3.54 39.34 -3.13
CA ASN A 155 3.53 40.62 -2.40
C ASN A 155 4.83 40.85 -1.60
N TYR A 156 5.52 39.78 -1.20
CA TYR A 156 6.81 39.86 -0.50
C TYR A 156 7.92 40.40 -1.41
N ASN A 157 8.00 39.94 -2.65
CA ASN A 157 8.99 40.42 -3.63
C ASN A 157 8.78 41.90 -3.98
N LYS A 158 7.51 42.37 -4.01
CA LYS A 158 7.19 43.79 -4.17
C LYS A 158 7.66 44.62 -2.97
N LEU A 159 7.47 44.10 -1.76
CA LEU A 159 7.95 44.73 -0.54
C LEU A 159 9.48 44.81 -0.51
N ASP A 160 10.19 43.76 -0.90
CA ASP A 160 11.65 43.76 -0.97
C ASP A 160 12.20 44.75 -1.99
N LEU A 161 11.54 44.90 -3.15
CA LEU A 161 11.90 45.92 -4.15
C LEU A 161 11.76 47.34 -3.57
N VAL A 162 10.67 47.61 -2.85
CA VAL A 162 10.45 48.90 -2.17
C VAL A 162 11.48 49.12 -1.05
N LEU A 163 11.85 48.07 -0.31
CA LEU A 163 12.88 48.12 0.72
C LEU A 163 14.26 48.43 0.14
N VAL A 164 14.69 47.75 -0.94
CA VAL A 164 15.97 48.06 -1.61
C VAL A 164 16.02 49.53 -2.04
N ALA A 165 14.96 50.02 -2.69
CA ALA A 165 14.89 51.40 -3.14
C ALA A 165 14.97 52.39 -1.96
N THR A 166 14.29 52.08 -0.86
CA THR A 166 14.32 52.89 0.37
C THR A 166 15.71 52.89 1.01
N CYS A 167 16.37 51.72 1.09
CA CYS A 167 17.73 51.60 1.61
C CYS A 167 18.76 52.37 0.78
N ILE A 168 18.68 52.29 -0.54
CA ILE A 168 19.54 53.08 -1.44
C ILE A 168 19.31 54.57 -1.23
N PHE A 169 18.05 55.02 -1.15
CA PHE A 169 17.72 56.42 -0.94
C PHE A 169 18.27 56.94 0.40
N VAL A 170 18.04 56.22 1.50
CA VAL A 170 18.56 56.58 2.83
C VAL A 170 20.09 56.65 2.81
N PHE A 171 20.76 55.69 2.16
CA PHE A 171 22.22 55.69 2.04
C PHE A 171 22.75 56.87 1.24
N VAL A 172 22.13 57.25 0.12
CA VAL A 172 22.53 58.42 -0.67
C VAL A 172 22.38 59.71 0.14
N VAL A 173 21.28 59.85 0.89
CA VAL A 173 21.07 60.98 1.80
C VAL A 173 22.16 61.02 2.88
N GLN A 174 22.46 59.87 3.50
CA GLN A 174 23.49 59.75 4.53
C GLN A 174 24.90 60.05 4.00
N PHE A 175 25.22 59.55 2.81
CA PHE A 175 26.49 59.82 2.12
C PHE A 175 26.66 61.31 1.80
N THR A 176 25.58 61.96 1.35
CA THR A 176 25.55 63.40 1.08
C THR A 176 25.78 64.20 2.37
N ILE A 177 25.09 63.86 3.45
CA ILE A 177 25.27 64.52 4.75
C ILE A 177 26.71 64.33 5.27
N TYR A 178 27.27 63.13 5.13
CA TYR A 178 28.64 62.82 5.53
C TYR A 178 29.68 63.68 4.80
N PHE A 179 29.53 63.88 3.49
CA PHE A 179 30.48 64.65 2.67
C PHE A 179 30.36 66.17 2.87
N PHE A 180 29.14 66.69 2.97
CA PHE A 180 28.90 68.14 2.99
C PHE A 180 28.88 68.77 4.40
N VAL A 181 28.60 67.99 5.45
CA VAL A 181 28.52 68.50 6.84
C VAL A 181 29.39 67.66 7.79
N PRO A 182 30.73 67.73 7.68
CA PRO A 182 31.66 66.85 8.40
C PRO A 182 31.74 67.07 9.92
N ALA A 183 30.99 68.04 10.49
CA ALA A 183 31.19 68.53 11.86
C ALA A 183 30.07 68.24 12.86
N GLN A 184 28.92 67.66 12.47
CA GLN A 184 27.79 67.43 13.39
C GLN A 184 27.33 65.97 13.42
N TYR A 185 27.80 65.27 14.46
CA TYR A 185 27.54 63.84 14.73
C TYR A 185 26.07 63.48 14.93
N GLN A 186 25.28 64.42 15.46
CA GLN A 186 23.89 64.18 15.84
C GLN A 186 22.97 63.97 14.62
N HIS A 187 23.37 64.43 13.44
CA HIS A 187 22.60 64.27 12.21
C HIS A 187 22.81 62.92 11.50
N GLN A 188 23.84 62.14 11.87
CA GLN A 188 24.08 60.81 11.28
C GLN A 188 23.32 59.68 11.99
N ALA A 189 22.97 59.85 13.27
CA ALA A 189 22.24 58.81 14.02
C ALA A 189 20.81 58.57 13.49
N ILE A 190 20.15 59.63 13.00
CA ILE A 190 18.77 59.57 12.49
C ILE A 190 18.67 58.72 11.20
N PRO A 191 19.45 58.95 10.13
CA PRO A 191 19.38 58.12 8.93
C PRO A 191 19.78 56.66 9.20
N THR A 192 20.78 56.41 10.07
CA THR A 192 21.14 55.05 10.49
C THR A 192 19.99 54.35 11.23
N ALA A 193 19.24 55.06 12.09
CA ALA A 193 18.07 54.49 12.76
C ALA A 193 16.93 54.16 11.79
N ILE A 194 16.70 55.01 10.78
CA ILE A 194 15.73 54.75 9.71
C ILE A 194 16.16 53.54 8.87
N PHE A 195 17.45 53.41 8.58
CA PHE A 195 18.02 52.26 7.87
C PHE A 195 17.82 50.96 8.67
N ILE A 196 18.13 50.97 9.97
CA ILE A 196 17.88 49.82 10.88
C ILE A 196 16.41 49.44 10.88
N LEU A 197 15.49 50.42 10.91
CA LEU A 197 14.06 50.17 10.87
C LEU A 197 13.63 49.55 9.53
N ALA A 198 14.13 50.05 8.40
CA ALA A 198 13.87 49.46 7.08
C ALA A 198 14.37 48.00 6.98
N VAL A 199 15.58 47.72 7.46
CA VAL A 199 16.13 46.35 7.50
C VAL A 199 15.32 45.45 8.45
N SER A 200 14.81 45.99 9.56
CA SER A 200 13.99 45.20 10.50
C SER A 200 12.67 44.72 9.91
N VAL A 201 12.07 45.46 8.96
CA VAL A 201 10.86 45.02 8.22
C VAL A 201 11.13 43.72 7.44
N ARG A 202 12.37 43.49 7.02
CA ARG A 202 12.76 42.27 6.31
C ARG A 202 12.69 41.01 7.18
N LEU A 203 12.67 41.16 8.51
CA LEU A 203 12.46 40.05 9.44
C LEU A 203 11.06 39.42 9.32
N VAL A 204 10.12 40.05 8.60
CA VAL A 204 8.84 39.44 8.25
C VAL A 204 9.03 38.11 7.47
N HIS A 205 10.12 37.97 6.70
CA HIS A 205 10.45 36.70 6.03
C HIS A 205 10.80 35.57 7.01
N ALA A 206 11.15 35.88 8.26
CA ALA A 206 11.33 34.88 9.31
C ALA A 206 10.01 34.16 9.65
N VAL A 207 8.84 34.69 9.27
CA VAL A 207 7.56 33.99 9.40
C VAL A 207 7.53 32.73 8.53
N LYS A 208 8.18 32.74 7.35
CA LYS A 208 8.29 31.54 6.50
C LYS A 208 9.10 30.42 7.16
N TYR A 209 10.01 30.76 8.08
CA TYR A 209 10.76 29.77 8.86
C TYR A 209 9.84 28.95 9.79
N ILE A 210 8.72 29.54 10.23
CA ILE A 210 7.74 28.85 11.08
C ILE A 210 7.15 27.65 10.33
N GLU A 211 6.96 27.75 9.00
CA GLU A 211 6.48 26.62 8.18
C GLU A 211 7.49 25.46 8.15
N LEU A 212 8.80 25.73 8.12
CA LEU A 212 9.84 24.69 8.20
C LEU A 212 9.86 24.02 9.58
N VAL A 213 9.73 24.82 10.64
CA VAL A 213 9.74 24.30 12.02
C VAL A 213 8.46 23.51 12.31
N GLN A 214 7.33 23.90 11.72
CA GLN A 214 6.05 23.24 11.89
C GLN A 214 6.12 21.78 11.43
N ASP A 215 6.66 21.49 10.24
CA ASP A 215 6.77 20.12 9.73
C ASP A 215 7.60 19.23 10.67
N TRP A 216 8.77 19.74 11.09
CA TRP A 216 9.64 19.02 12.02
C TRP A 216 8.99 18.82 13.39
N LEU A 217 8.34 19.86 13.92
CA LEU A 217 7.66 19.81 15.22
C LEU A 217 6.51 18.80 15.17
N LEU A 218 5.74 18.79 14.07
CA LEU A 218 4.69 17.81 13.85
C LEU A 218 5.27 16.40 13.81
N GLU A 219 6.34 16.13 13.09
CA GLU A 219 6.97 14.79 13.08
C GLU A 219 7.47 14.34 14.46
N VAL A 220 8.08 15.26 15.22
CA VAL A 220 8.52 14.97 16.59
C VAL A 220 7.32 14.67 17.49
N LEU A 221 6.26 15.47 17.36
CA LEU A 221 5.02 15.28 18.10
C LEU A 221 4.34 13.95 17.75
N HIS A 222 4.24 13.60 16.47
CA HIS A 222 3.69 12.32 16.03
C HIS A 222 4.50 11.15 16.59
N ARG A 223 5.84 11.21 16.54
CA ARG A 223 6.70 10.16 17.13
C ARG A 223 6.54 10.02 18.64
N TYR A 224 6.37 11.14 19.35
CA TYR A 224 6.12 11.12 20.79
C TYR A 224 4.74 10.54 21.08
N LEU A 225 3.73 10.98 20.35
CA LEU A 225 2.35 10.53 20.48
C LEU A 225 2.25 9.02 20.21
N ASP A 226 2.86 8.50 19.15
CA ASP A 226 2.89 7.07 18.83
C ASP A 226 3.51 6.23 19.96
N LYS A 227 4.59 6.72 20.59
CA LYS A 227 5.20 6.05 21.76
C LYS A 227 4.25 5.99 22.95
N VAL A 228 3.59 7.11 23.25
CA VAL A 228 2.65 7.20 24.39
C VAL A 228 1.43 6.32 24.14
N ILE A 229 0.86 6.36 22.94
CA ILE A 229 -0.31 5.55 22.59
C ILE A 229 0.04 4.06 22.56
N TYR A 230 1.21 3.68 22.02
CA TYR A 230 1.68 2.30 22.07
C TYR A 230 1.81 1.80 23.52
N ALA A 231 2.42 2.59 24.40
CA ALA A 231 2.55 2.23 25.82
C ALA A 231 1.19 2.13 26.52
N ALA A 232 0.24 3.03 26.21
CA ALA A 232 -1.12 2.98 26.73
C ALA A 232 -1.87 1.72 26.25
N TYR A 233 -1.68 1.35 24.98
CA TYR A 233 -2.25 0.13 24.39
C TYR A 233 -1.74 -1.13 25.11
N GLU A 234 -0.42 -1.25 25.27
CA GLU A 234 0.22 -2.37 25.95
C GLU A 234 -0.22 -2.48 27.41
N THR A 235 -0.24 -1.34 28.13
CA THR A 235 -0.70 -1.27 29.53
C THR A 235 -2.16 -1.71 29.65
N SER A 236 -3.01 -1.29 28.71
CA SER A 236 -4.43 -1.66 28.71
C SER A 236 -4.62 -3.17 28.53
N LEU A 237 -3.86 -3.80 27.64
CA LEU A 237 -3.92 -5.26 27.45
C LEU A 237 -3.40 -6.03 28.67
N ALA A 238 -2.33 -5.53 29.32
CA ALA A 238 -1.80 -6.11 30.54
C ALA A 238 -2.83 -6.06 31.68
N ILE A 239 -3.53 -4.93 31.85
CA ILE A 239 -4.61 -4.80 32.85
C ILE A 239 -5.75 -5.76 32.54
N ILE A 240 -6.18 -5.86 31.28
CA ILE A 240 -7.24 -6.81 30.88
C ILE A 240 -6.85 -8.24 31.25
N THR A 241 -5.63 -8.65 30.91
CA THR A 241 -5.10 -9.98 31.21
C THR A 241 -5.06 -10.24 32.71
N GLY A 242 -4.57 -9.26 33.49
CA GLY A 242 -4.51 -9.37 34.95
C GLY A 242 -5.89 -9.46 35.60
N GLU A 243 -6.86 -8.64 35.15
CA GLU A 243 -8.23 -8.69 35.67
C GLU A 243 -8.94 -10.00 35.30
N GLU A 244 -8.65 -10.59 34.14
CA GLU A 244 -9.14 -11.93 33.77
C GLU A 244 -8.57 -13.03 34.65
N GLU A 245 -7.27 -12.97 34.95
CA GLU A 245 -6.63 -13.93 35.85
C GLU A 245 -7.19 -13.82 37.28
N VAL A 246 -7.42 -12.60 37.76
CA VAL A 246 -8.10 -12.37 39.04
C VAL A 246 -9.50 -12.99 39.02
N GLN A 247 -10.30 -12.77 37.97
CA GLN A 247 -11.64 -13.37 37.88
C GLN A 247 -11.64 -14.90 37.93
N GLN A 248 -10.63 -15.55 37.34
CA GLN A 248 -10.49 -17.01 37.33
C GLN A 248 -10.02 -17.54 38.68
N ASN A 249 -9.06 -16.87 39.32
CA ASN A 249 -8.38 -17.36 40.51
C ASN A 249 -9.02 -16.96 41.85
N VAL A 250 -9.88 -15.94 41.88
CA VAL A 250 -10.49 -15.40 43.12
C VAL A 250 -11.19 -16.48 43.97
N TRP A 251 -11.87 -17.45 43.35
CA TRP A 251 -12.54 -18.54 44.06
C TRP A 251 -11.59 -19.46 44.82
N ASN A 252 -10.35 -19.59 44.32
CA ASN A 252 -9.32 -20.44 44.93
C ASN A 252 -8.63 -19.74 46.10
N THR A 253 -8.63 -18.41 46.12
CA THR A 253 -7.88 -17.61 47.11
C THR A 253 -8.78 -17.05 48.22
N VAL A 254 -10.00 -16.63 47.90
CA VAL A 254 -10.90 -15.94 48.83
C VAL A 254 -11.92 -16.93 49.40
N LYS A 255 -11.79 -17.27 50.69
CA LYS A 255 -12.68 -18.20 51.41
C LYS A 255 -14.13 -17.71 51.55
N PRO A 256 -14.40 -16.44 51.92
CA PRO A 256 -15.78 -15.96 52.00
C PRO A 256 -16.36 -15.71 50.59
N ALA A 257 -17.46 -16.39 50.27
CA ALA A 257 -18.10 -16.33 48.96
C ALA A 257 -18.61 -14.93 48.60
N ASP A 258 -19.10 -14.17 49.58
CA ASP A 258 -19.61 -12.81 49.35
C ASP A 258 -18.50 -11.85 48.91
N LEU A 259 -17.32 -11.96 49.51
CA LEU A 259 -16.14 -11.16 49.13
C LEU A 259 -15.60 -11.58 47.77
N ALA A 260 -15.62 -12.88 47.46
CA ALA A 260 -15.22 -13.40 46.16
C ALA A 260 -16.12 -12.87 45.02
N LEU A 261 -17.43 -12.81 45.25
CA LEU A 261 -18.40 -12.22 44.32
C LEU A 261 -18.18 -10.71 44.12
N ASP A 262 -17.93 -9.95 45.19
CA ASP A 262 -17.65 -8.51 45.09
C ASP A 262 -16.36 -8.23 44.31
N VAL A 263 -15.26 -8.94 44.64
CA VAL A 263 -13.98 -8.78 43.92
C VAL A 263 -14.14 -9.14 42.43
N ARG A 264 -14.85 -10.22 42.11
CA ARG A 264 -15.10 -10.62 40.72
C ARG A 264 -15.95 -9.59 39.96
N SER A 265 -16.96 -9.03 40.61
CA SER A 265 -17.78 -7.95 40.05
C SER A 265 -16.93 -6.72 39.73
N ARG A 266 -16.06 -6.29 40.66
CA ARG A 266 -15.13 -5.17 40.46
C ARG A 266 -14.14 -5.43 39.33
N ALA A 267 -13.53 -6.61 39.30
CA ALA A 267 -12.62 -7.01 38.24
C ALA A 267 -13.30 -7.02 36.86
N THR A 268 -14.57 -7.43 36.80
CA THR A 268 -15.37 -7.41 35.57
C THR A 268 -15.62 -5.98 35.09
N ASN A 269 -15.97 -5.08 36.01
CA ASN A 269 -16.19 -3.67 35.68
C ASN A 269 -14.90 -2.98 35.22
N ASN A 270 -13.78 -3.19 35.91
CA ASN A 270 -12.47 -2.66 35.53
C ASN A 270 -12.07 -3.13 34.12
N ARG A 271 -12.21 -4.43 33.86
CA ARG A 271 -11.92 -5.01 32.54
C ARG A 271 -12.76 -4.36 31.44
N LEU A 272 -14.07 -4.18 31.66
CA LEU A 272 -14.97 -3.57 30.67
C LEU A 272 -14.60 -2.11 30.36
N ILE A 273 -14.23 -1.33 31.39
CA ILE A 273 -13.80 0.07 31.21
C ILE A 273 -12.52 0.12 30.36
N VAL A 274 -11.52 -0.70 30.69
CA VAL A 274 -10.25 -0.73 29.96
C VAL A 274 -10.44 -1.26 28.54
N LEU A 275 -11.28 -2.28 28.35
CA LEU A 275 -11.61 -2.82 27.03
C LEU A 275 -12.27 -1.76 26.13
N ARG A 276 -13.18 -0.96 26.67
CA ARG A 276 -13.80 0.15 25.92
C ARG A 276 -12.75 1.15 25.44
N ASN A 277 -11.84 1.57 26.33
CA ASN A 277 -10.77 2.51 25.96
C ASN A 277 -9.79 1.90 24.96
N LEU A 278 -9.50 0.60 25.06
CA LEU A 278 -8.65 -0.12 24.11
C LEU A 278 -9.27 -0.15 22.71
N VAL A 279 -10.58 -0.37 22.60
CA VAL A 279 -11.30 -0.33 21.31
C VAL A 279 -11.24 1.07 20.70
N GLU A 280 -11.38 2.13 21.51
CA GLU A 280 -11.23 3.51 21.03
C GLU A 280 -9.80 3.79 20.50
N ILE A 281 -8.77 3.26 21.16
CA ILE A 281 -7.39 3.36 20.65
C ILE A 281 -7.23 2.59 19.34
N GLN A 282 -7.84 1.41 19.21
CA GLN A 282 -7.78 0.60 17.98
C GLN A 282 -8.46 1.28 16.79
N SER A 283 -9.61 1.94 17.00
CA SER A 283 -10.31 2.64 15.93
C SER A 283 -9.56 3.88 15.47
N ARG A 284 -9.06 4.69 16.42
CA ARG A 284 -8.33 5.93 16.09
C ARG A 284 -6.92 5.69 15.57
N PHE A 285 -6.23 4.65 16.04
CA PHE A 285 -4.83 4.37 15.73
C PHE A 285 -4.60 2.90 15.33
N PRO A 286 -5.18 2.42 14.22
CA PRO A 286 -5.11 1.02 13.82
C PRO A 286 -3.68 0.54 13.54
N GLY A 287 -2.80 1.42 13.06
CA GLY A 287 -1.40 1.09 12.79
C GLY A 287 -0.60 0.68 14.02
N ILE A 288 -0.94 1.22 15.19
CA ILE A 288 -0.33 0.87 16.48
C ILE A 288 -0.80 -0.53 16.90
N ALA A 289 -2.10 -0.81 16.74
CA ALA A 289 -2.66 -2.13 17.07
C ALA A 289 -2.06 -3.24 16.20
N VAL A 290 -1.87 -2.98 14.89
CA VAL A 290 -1.20 -3.91 13.97
C VAL A 290 0.26 -4.12 14.38
N ALA A 291 1.00 -3.03 14.69
CA ALA A 291 2.38 -3.11 15.15
C ALA A 291 2.51 -3.96 16.42
N PHE A 292 1.66 -3.71 17.41
CA PHE A 292 1.63 -4.47 18.65
C PHE A 292 1.36 -5.96 18.42
N LYS A 293 0.27 -6.29 17.70
CA LYS A 293 -0.09 -7.70 17.43
C LYS A 293 0.99 -8.43 16.64
N SER A 294 1.63 -7.75 15.69
CA SER A 294 2.74 -8.31 14.92
C SER A 294 3.95 -8.57 15.81
N ARG A 295 4.28 -7.63 16.70
CA ARG A 295 5.38 -7.77 17.68
C ARG A 295 5.12 -8.93 18.64
N GLN A 296 3.90 -9.01 19.17
CA GLN A 296 3.47 -10.07 20.06
C GLN A 296 3.54 -11.44 19.38
N ALA A 297 2.98 -11.58 18.16
CA ALA A 297 3.03 -12.82 17.40
C ALA A 297 4.47 -13.26 17.11
N ALA A 298 5.32 -12.32 16.68
CA ALA A 298 6.72 -12.60 16.42
C ALA A 298 7.47 -13.01 17.70
N GLN A 299 7.18 -12.37 18.83
CA GLN A 299 7.77 -12.74 20.13
C GLN A 299 7.31 -14.13 20.58
N THR A 300 6.04 -14.47 20.43
CA THR A 300 5.52 -15.82 20.73
C THR A 300 6.22 -16.87 19.89
N ILE A 301 6.37 -16.65 18.58
CA ILE A 301 7.06 -17.59 17.69
C ILE A 301 8.53 -17.74 18.09
N LEU A 302 9.25 -16.64 18.36
CA LEU A 302 10.64 -16.73 18.77
C LEU A 302 10.81 -17.43 20.12
N ASN A 303 9.92 -17.19 21.07
CA ASN A 303 9.93 -17.89 22.36
C ASN A 303 9.68 -19.40 22.18
N ASP A 304 8.76 -19.78 21.29
CA ASP A 304 8.47 -21.17 20.98
C ASP A 304 9.68 -21.85 20.32
N VAL A 305 10.30 -21.20 19.33
CA VAL A 305 11.54 -21.68 18.72
C VAL A 305 12.66 -21.79 19.76
N ALA A 306 12.77 -20.85 20.71
CA ALA A 306 13.74 -20.92 21.81
C ALA A 306 13.55 -22.19 22.65
N ALA A 307 12.30 -22.52 22.98
CA ALA A 307 11.96 -23.70 23.76
C ALA A 307 12.32 -24.98 23.00
N HIS A 308 11.98 -25.06 21.71
CA HIS A 308 12.31 -26.20 20.85
C HIS A 308 13.82 -26.39 20.68
N VAL A 309 14.58 -25.31 20.52
CA VAL A 309 16.05 -25.37 20.43
C VAL A 309 16.66 -25.90 21.73
N ALA A 310 16.13 -25.49 22.89
CA ALA A 310 16.57 -26.00 24.18
C ALA A 310 16.20 -27.48 24.40
N GLU A 311 15.05 -27.92 23.90
CA GLU A 311 14.64 -29.33 23.92
C GLU A 311 15.54 -30.18 23.02
N MET A 312 15.82 -29.73 21.79
CA MET A 312 16.74 -30.41 20.87
C MET A 312 18.17 -30.53 21.42
N GLN A 313 18.63 -29.56 22.22
CA GLN A 313 19.90 -29.66 22.93
C GLN A 313 19.85 -30.77 24.00
N ARG A 314 18.76 -30.84 24.78
CA ARG A 314 18.57 -31.89 25.81
C ARG A 314 18.55 -33.29 25.21
N ASP A 315 17.96 -33.42 24.03
CA ASP A 315 17.91 -34.67 23.27
C ASP A 315 19.24 -35.02 22.58
N GLY A 316 20.22 -34.12 22.63
CA GLY A 316 21.57 -34.34 22.08
C GLY A 316 21.67 -34.17 20.57
N PHE A 317 20.70 -33.51 19.91
CA PHE A 317 20.76 -33.23 18.47
C PHE A 317 21.82 -32.19 18.09
N PHE A 318 22.18 -31.30 19.02
CA PHE A 318 23.16 -30.24 18.81
C PHE A 318 24.34 -30.39 19.76
N THR A 319 25.54 -30.02 19.28
CA THR A 319 26.68 -29.80 20.17
C THR A 319 26.49 -28.49 20.95
N GLU A 320 27.10 -28.40 22.14
CA GLU A 320 27.06 -27.18 22.97
C GLU A 320 27.46 -25.91 22.19
N GLU A 321 28.42 -26.03 21.27
CA GLU A 321 28.86 -24.93 20.43
C GLU A 321 27.80 -24.49 19.42
N GLN A 322 27.16 -25.44 18.74
CA GLN A 322 26.08 -25.17 17.78
C GLN A 322 24.85 -24.59 18.47
N HIS A 323 24.49 -25.13 19.63
CA HIS A 323 23.40 -24.58 20.44
C HIS A 323 23.69 -23.14 20.86
N ARG A 324 24.90 -22.84 21.31
CA ARG A 324 25.29 -21.47 21.71
C ARG A 324 25.16 -20.47 20.56
N GLU A 325 25.62 -20.83 19.37
CA GLU A 325 25.53 -19.96 18.19
C GLU A 325 24.08 -19.71 17.76
N LEU A 326 23.27 -20.78 17.70
CA LEU A 326 21.85 -20.68 17.36
C LEU A 326 21.06 -19.86 18.39
N TYR A 327 21.34 -20.07 19.67
CA TYR A 327 20.71 -19.33 20.76
C TYR A 327 21.11 -17.85 20.77
N GLN A 328 22.36 -17.54 20.39
CA GLN A 328 22.82 -16.15 20.23
C GLN A 328 22.10 -15.46 19.07
N MET A 329 21.98 -16.13 17.91
CA MET A 329 21.20 -15.60 16.78
C MET A 329 19.74 -15.34 17.17
N LEU A 330 19.13 -16.25 17.94
CA LEU A 330 17.76 -16.10 18.40
C LEU A 330 17.61 -14.89 19.35
N LYS A 331 18.56 -14.69 20.27
CA LYS A 331 18.61 -13.51 21.14
C LYS A 331 18.70 -12.21 20.34
N ASP A 332 19.57 -12.18 19.33
CA ASP A 332 19.72 -10.99 18.47
C ASP A 332 18.42 -10.69 17.73
N LYS A 333 17.70 -11.72 17.27
CA LYS A 333 16.36 -11.57 16.67
C LYS A 333 15.31 -11.09 17.67
N MET A 334 15.30 -11.61 18.91
CA MET A 334 14.40 -11.13 19.97
C MET A 334 14.66 -9.67 20.31
N MET A 335 15.92 -9.25 20.42
CA MET A 335 16.28 -7.84 20.64
C MET A 335 15.86 -6.96 19.47
N GLY A 336 15.96 -7.46 18.23
CA GLY A 336 15.48 -6.76 17.04
C GLY A 336 13.98 -6.47 17.06
N ILE A 337 13.15 -7.37 17.62
CA ILE A 337 11.70 -7.18 17.76
C ILE A 337 11.37 -6.03 18.73
N ILE A 338 12.14 -5.88 19.82
CA ILE A 338 11.95 -4.80 20.79
C ILE A 338 12.19 -3.43 20.12
N CYS A 339 13.13 -3.37 19.18
CA CYS A 339 13.46 -2.17 18.41
C CYS A 339 12.55 -1.94 17.19
N ALA A 340 11.52 -2.77 16.97
CA ALA A 340 10.59 -2.60 15.87
C ALA A 340 9.84 -1.25 15.97
N PRO A 341 9.41 -0.65 14.85
CA PRO A 341 8.64 0.59 14.88
C PRO A 341 7.33 0.42 15.68
N ASN A 342 6.87 1.51 16.31
CA ASN A 342 5.66 1.52 17.14
C ASN A 342 4.36 1.72 16.35
N GLY A 343 4.47 2.11 15.08
CA GLY A 343 3.38 2.15 14.13
C GLY A 343 3.80 1.41 12.87
N LEU A 344 2.94 0.51 12.40
CA LEU A 344 3.03 -0.05 11.06
C LEU A 344 1.89 0.55 10.25
N PRO A 345 2.10 0.87 8.96
CA PRO A 345 0.98 1.29 8.13
C PRO A 345 -0.05 0.17 8.19
N ALA A 346 -1.27 0.50 8.57
CA ALA A 346 -2.42 -0.37 8.40
C ALA A 346 -2.71 -0.45 6.89
N SER A 347 -1.82 -1.16 6.17
CA SER A 347 -1.84 -1.13 4.72
C SER A 347 -2.88 -2.10 4.21
N TYR A 348 -3.73 -1.53 3.35
CA TYR A 348 -4.75 -2.10 2.51
C TYR A 348 -6.06 -2.43 3.23
N LYS A 349 -7.12 -1.75 2.76
CA LYS A 349 -8.48 -2.32 2.75
C LYS A 349 -8.32 -3.80 2.37
N PRO A 350 -8.91 -4.77 3.08
CA PRO A 350 -8.75 -6.19 2.76
C PRO A 350 -8.93 -6.49 1.25
N ILE A 351 -9.82 -5.74 0.58
CA ILE A 351 -9.99 -5.69 -0.88
C ILE A 351 -8.69 -5.43 -1.68
N ALA A 352 -7.85 -4.50 -1.26
CA ALA A 352 -6.59 -4.20 -1.92
C ALA A 352 -5.55 -5.31 -1.70
N VAL A 353 -5.56 -6.02 -0.56
CA VAL A 353 -4.75 -7.24 -0.38
C VAL A 353 -5.25 -8.36 -1.29
N LEU A 354 -6.57 -8.55 -1.39
CA LEU A 354 -7.18 -9.56 -2.25
C LEU A 354 -6.93 -9.29 -3.75
N ARG A 355 -6.82 -8.03 -4.17
CA ARG A 355 -6.44 -7.64 -5.55
C ARG A 355 -4.98 -7.94 -5.89
N VAL A 356 -4.09 -8.04 -4.90
CA VAL A 356 -2.68 -8.39 -5.12
C VAL A 356 -2.52 -9.89 -5.40
N ILE A 357 -3.53 -10.70 -5.07
CA ILE A 357 -3.51 -12.14 -5.27
C ILE A 357 -3.78 -12.46 -6.76
N PRO A 358 -2.81 -13.02 -7.52
CA PRO A 358 -2.88 -13.09 -8.99
C PRO A 358 -4.06 -13.90 -9.57
N TRP A 359 -4.66 -14.78 -8.77
CA TRP A 359 -5.76 -15.64 -9.19
C TRP A 359 -7.15 -15.09 -8.85
N ILE A 360 -7.24 -13.96 -8.14
CA ILE A 360 -8.50 -13.27 -7.86
C ILE A 360 -8.60 -12.07 -8.80
N GLY A 361 -9.38 -12.20 -9.88
CA GLY A 361 -9.62 -11.08 -10.81
C GLY A 361 -10.28 -9.89 -10.12
N SER A 362 -9.95 -8.67 -10.56
CA SER A 362 -10.39 -7.42 -9.92
C SER A 362 -11.91 -7.25 -9.81
N ASP A 363 -12.65 -7.82 -10.76
CA ASP A 363 -14.12 -7.77 -10.80
C ASP A 363 -14.78 -8.91 -9.99
N SER A 364 -14.11 -10.06 -9.90
CA SER A 364 -14.53 -11.20 -9.09
C SER A 364 -14.41 -10.98 -7.58
N VAL A 365 -13.58 -10.04 -7.10
CA VAL A 365 -13.54 -9.66 -5.67
C VAL A 365 -14.88 -9.11 -5.18
N ARG A 366 -15.58 -8.34 -6.03
CA ARG A 366 -16.92 -7.79 -5.70
C ARG A 366 -17.97 -8.89 -5.68
N GLN A 367 -17.95 -9.80 -6.64
CA GLN A 367 -18.90 -10.92 -6.73
C GLN A 367 -18.69 -11.98 -5.64
N PHE A 368 -17.47 -12.15 -5.13
CA PHE A 368 -17.18 -13.11 -4.06
C PHE A 368 -17.64 -12.62 -2.66
N LEU A 369 -17.92 -11.32 -2.52
CA LEU A 369 -18.24 -10.66 -1.24
C LEU A 369 -19.63 -9.99 -1.22
N ALA A 370 -20.33 -9.89 -2.34
CA ALA A 370 -21.65 -9.27 -2.43
C ALA A 370 -22.77 -10.30 -2.28
N VAL A 371 -23.78 -9.97 -1.47
CA VAL A 371 -25.06 -10.71 -1.33
C VAL A 371 -26.18 -9.70 -1.56
N GLU A 372 -27.16 -10.03 -2.41
CA GLU A 372 -28.28 -9.16 -2.81
C GLU A 372 -29.64 -9.80 -2.41
N GLY A 373 -30.67 -8.99 -2.06
CA GLY A 373 -32.05 -9.43 -1.76
C GLY A 373 -33.09 -8.29 -1.60
N GLU A 374 -34.39 -8.57 -1.84
CA GLU A 374 -35.54 -7.61 -1.96
C GLU A 374 -36.73 -7.84 -0.97
N VAL A 375 -37.61 -6.83 -0.76
CA VAL A 375 -38.53 -6.72 0.41
C VAL A 375 -39.82 -5.77 0.25
N GLU A 376 -41.09 -6.09 0.68
CA GLU A 376 -42.38 -5.27 0.47
C GLU A 376 -43.29 -4.84 1.70
N TYR A 377 -43.85 -3.58 1.84
CA TYR A 377 -44.54 -2.96 3.07
C TYR A 377 -46.06 -3.16 3.30
N ARG A 378 -46.54 -2.92 4.56
CA ARG A 378 -47.97 -2.72 4.96
C ARG A 378 -48.30 -1.38 5.65
N GLU A 379 -49.57 -0.96 5.54
CA GLU A 379 -50.12 0.41 5.65
C GLU A 379 -50.28 1.05 7.05
N ASP A 380 -50.07 0.33 8.16
CA ASP A 380 -50.51 0.83 9.48
C ASP A 380 -49.42 1.60 10.27
N GLY A 381 -48.21 1.76 9.72
CA GLY A 381 -47.15 2.64 10.26
C GLY A 381 -46.62 2.29 11.67
N ALA A 382 -47.20 1.32 12.38
CA ALA A 382 -46.71 0.81 13.65
C ALA A 382 -45.96 -0.51 13.45
N LEU A 383 -44.71 -0.56 13.93
CA LEU A 383 -43.96 -1.79 14.15
C LEU A 383 -44.65 -2.63 15.23
N PRO A 384 -45.18 -3.84 14.94
CA PRO A 384 -45.73 -4.71 15.95
C PRO A 384 -44.54 -5.37 16.70
N ASN A 385 -44.29 -4.87 17.91
CA ASN A 385 -43.51 -5.48 18.99
C ASN A 385 -42.39 -6.48 18.60
N SER A 386 -41.13 -6.05 18.74
CA SER A 386 -40.11 -6.58 19.69
C SER A 386 -39.93 -8.10 19.93
N SER A 387 -40.59 -8.99 19.21
CA SER A 387 -40.32 -10.42 19.13
C SER A 387 -41.23 -11.05 18.07
N SER A 388 -40.91 -10.95 16.78
CA SER A 388 -41.41 -11.90 15.76
C SER A 388 -40.85 -11.59 14.38
N ALA A 389 -40.49 -12.67 13.69
CA ALA A 389 -39.75 -12.74 12.44
C ALA A 389 -40.56 -12.36 11.17
N LEU A 390 -41.51 -11.44 11.25
CA LEU A 390 -42.48 -11.20 10.15
C LEU A 390 -42.56 -9.74 9.66
N PHE A 391 -41.91 -8.77 10.29
CA PHE A 391 -41.94 -7.36 9.87
C PHE A 391 -40.76 -6.95 8.97
N PHE A 392 -39.87 -7.87 8.63
CA PHE A 392 -38.75 -7.58 7.74
C PHE A 392 -39.15 -7.30 6.29
N PHE A 393 -40.44 -7.43 5.92
CA PHE A 393 -40.93 -7.28 4.56
C PHE A 393 -41.59 -5.92 4.37
N SER A 394 -40.87 -4.88 3.90
CA SER A 394 -41.29 -3.49 4.00
C SER A 394 -40.35 -2.44 3.35
N ASP A 395 -40.58 -1.90 2.14
CA ASP A 395 -39.71 -1.03 1.28
C ASP A 395 -38.30 -1.58 1.05
N GLU A 396 -37.99 -1.48 -0.22
CA GLU A 396 -37.39 -2.55 -0.99
C GLU A 396 -35.87 -2.59 -0.91
N TYR A 397 -35.25 -2.07 0.15
CA TYR A 397 -33.83 -2.32 0.37
C TYR A 397 -33.43 -2.27 1.84
N PHE A 398 -33.04 -3.43 2.36
CA PHE A 398 -32.34 -3.60 3.62
C PHE A 398 -30.99 -4.29 3.33
N GLU A 399 -29.90 -3.54 3.44
CA GLU A 399 -28.55 -4.12 3.52
C GLU A 399 -28.20 -4.31 5.00
N ASP A 400 -28.21 -5.55 5.51
CA ASP A 400 -27.28 -5.88 6.59
C ASP A 400 -26.83 -7.35 6.59
N TYR A 401 -25.59 -7.50 7.03
CA TYR A 401 -24.65 -8.58 6.76
C TYR A 401 -24.60 -9.57 7.94
N LEU A 402 -24.77 -10.87 7.66
CA LEU A 402 -24.50 -11.91 8.65
C LEU A 402 -23.47 -12.92 8.16
N GLY A 403 -22.35 -12.94 8.88
CA GLY A 403 -21.28 -13.92 8.71
C GLY A 403 -20.06 -13.71 9.59
N ALA A 404 -20.25 -13.37 10.87
CA ALA A 404 -19.39 -13.65 12.04
C ALA A 404 -19.29 -12.44 13.01
N PRO A 405 -19.51 -12.64 14.32
CA PRO A 405 -19.48 -11.56 15.33
C PRO A 405 -18.13 -10.82 15.44
N VAL A 406 -17.03 -11.48 15.06
CA VAL A 406 -15.69 -10.86 15.00
C VAL A 406 -15.61 -9.83 13.86
N THR A 407 -16.38 -10.07 12.79
CA THR A 407 -16.45 -9.20 11.60
C THR A 407 -17.24 -7.94 11.89
N LEU A 408 -18.32 -7.98 12.69
CA LEU A 408 -19.09 -6.77 13.06
C LEU A 408 -18.30 -5.78 13.91
N GLY A 409 -17.51 -6.28 14.86
CA GLY A 409 -16.60 -5.44 15.66
C GLY A 409 -15.42 -4.89 14.85
N THR A 410 -15.00 -5.57 13.78
CA THR A 410 -13.93 -5.10 12.89
C THR A 410 -14.44 -4.26 11.74
N LEU A 411 -15.69 -4.41 11.29
CA LEU A 411 -16.29 -3.61 10.22
C LEU A 411 -16.65 -2.22 10.72
N GLY A 412 -17.28 -2.08 11.90
CA GLY A 412 -17.50 -0.77 12.52
C GLY A 412 -16.20 -0.03 12.85
N LEU A 413 -15.12 -0.77 13.13
CA LEU A 413 -13.77 -0.24 13.30
C LEU A 413 -13.11 0.17 11.96
N VAL A 414 -13.56 -0.40 10.85
CA VAL A 414 -13.06 -0.15 9.48
C VAL A 414 -13.86 0.95 8.77
N THR A 415 -15.10 1.23 9.21
CA THR A 415 -16.02 2.17 8.53
C THR A 415 -16.33 3.47 9.28
N ASP A 416 -15.96 3.60 10.56
CA ASP A 416 -16.13 4.82 11.40
C ASP A 416 -17.59 5.33 11.58
N GLU A 417 -18.57 4.42 11.50
CA GLU A 417 -20.00 4.72 11.74
C GLU A 417 -20.42 4.44 13.21
N PRO A 418 -21.35 5.22 13.80
CA PRO A 418 -21.73 5.11 15.21
C PRO A 418 -22.47 3.81 15.52
N SER A 419 -21.79 2.91 16.23
CA SER A 419 -22.33 1.62 16.67
C SER A 419 -23.19 1.74 17.93
N ALA A 420 -24.34 1.05 17.94
CA ALA A 420 -25.00 0.44 19.12
C ALA A 420 -26.33 -0.24 18.70
N THR A 421 -26.77 -1.42 19.16
CA THR A 421 -26.27 -2.29 20.23
C THR A 421 -26.98 -3.66 20.19
N ARG A 422 -26.19 -4.71 20.44
CA ARG A 422 -26.51 -6.01 21.09
C ARG A 422 -27.24 -7.10 20.29
N ALA A 423 -26.55 -8.23 20.12
CA ALA A 423 -27.16 -9.57 20.07
C ALA A 423 -26.24 -10.59 20.76
N SER A 424 -26.83 -11.44 21.60
CA SER A 424 -26.19 -12.60 22.22
C SER A 424 -26.58 -13.85 21.43
N THR A 425 -25.63 -14.70 21.04
CA THR A 425 -25.88 -16.15 20.89
C THR A 425 -24.58 -16.96 20.86
N GLU A 426 -24.67 -18.12 21.48
CA GLU A 426 -23.71 -19.22 21.51
C GLU A 426 -23.64 -19.91 20.13
N THR A 427 -22.45 -19.99 19.53
CA THR A 427 -22.05 -21.12 18.65
C THR A 427 -20.59 -20.95 18.23
N ALA A 428 -19.78 -21.98 18.47
CA ALA A 428 -18.36 -22.00 18.17
C ALA A 428 -18.12 -22.18 16.66
N VAL A 429 -17.37 -21.26 16.03
CA VAL A 429 -16.93 -21.38 14.64
C VAL A 429 -15.40 -21.44 14.60
N ASN A 430 -14.86 -22.56 14.08
CA ASN A 430 -13.43 -22.80 13.94
C ASN A 430 -12.91 -22.25 12.61
N THR A 431 -11.98 -21.30 12.65
CA THR A 431 -11.22 -20.84 11.48
C THR A 431 -10.18 -21.88 11.06
N TRP A 432 -9.98 -22.09 9.75
CA TRP A 432 -9.00 -23.04 9.22
C TRP A 432 -7.76 -22.29 8.71
N PRO A 433 -6.56 -22.57 9.25
CA PRO A 433 -5.32 -22.00 8.73
C PRO A 433 -5.04 -22.50 7.31
N MET A 434 -4.26 -21.74 6.53
CA MET A 434 -3.92 -22.03 5.13
C MET A 434 -3.33 -23.44 4.96
N GLU A 435 -2.56 -23.91 5.94
CA GLU A 435 -1.98 -25.25 6.00
C GLU A 435 -3.05 -26.33 6.08
N LYS A 436 -4.13 -26.08 6.85
CA LYS A 436 -5.27 -26.98 6.97
C LYS A 436 -6.10 -26.99 5.68
N ILE A 437 -6.20 -25.86 4.99
CA ILE A 437 -6.81 -25.79 3.66
C ILE A 437 -5.98 -26.57 2.64
N LYS A 438 -4.66 -26.40 2.60
CA LYS A 438 -3.75 -27.18 1.74
C LYS A 438 -3.83 -28.68 2.03
N MET A 439 -3.87 -29.06 3.31
CA MET A 439 -4.04 -30.45 3.75
C MET A 439 -5.41 -31.03 3.36
N ARG A 440 -6.44 -30.17 3.29
CA ARG A 440 -7.76 -30.59 2.79
C ARG A 440 -7.76 -30.68 1.27
N LEU A 441 -7.11 -29.75 0.57
CA LEU A 441 -6.92 -29.75 -0.88
C LEU A 441 -6.16 -31.00 -1.36
N SER A 442 -5.17 -31.47 -0.60
CA SER A 442 -4.47 -32.73 -0.90
C SER A 442 -5.31 -33.99 -0.70
N SER A 443 -6.47 -33.89 -0.03
CA SER A 443 -7.41 -35.00 0.16
C SER A 443 -8.51 -35.08 -0.89
N PHE A 444 -8.54 -34.15 -1.87
CA PHE A 444 -9.54 -34.20 -2.93
C PHE A 444 -9.28 -35.38 -3.87
N LEU A 445 -10.37 -36.05 -4.23
CA LEU A 445 -10.42 -37.09 -5.24
C LEU A 445 -11.04 -36.50 -6.50
N LEU A 446 -10.42 -36.76 -7.65
CA LEU A 446 -10.91 -36.33 -8.97
C LEU A 446 -11.40 -37.57 -9.72
N PRO A 447 -12.69 -37.88 -9.73
CA PRO A 447 -13.22 -39.02 -10.48
C PRO A 447 -13.11 -38.81 -12.00
N ASP A 448 -12.92 -39.89 -12.75
CA ASP A 448 -13.01 -39.89 -14.22
C ASP A 448 -14.47 -39.98 -14.65
N LEU A 449 -15.02 -38.87 -15.14
CA LEU A 449 -16.42 -38.78 -15.55
C LEU A 449 -16.60 -38.69 -17.07
N ALA A 450 -15.59 -39.07 -17.86
CA ALA A 450 -15.68 -38.99 -19.32
C ALA A 450 -16.88 -39.79 -19.87
N SER A 451 -17.05 -41.03 -19.39
CA SER A 451 -18.09 -41.98 -19.79
C SER A 451 -19.22 -42.16 -18.77
N ALA A 452 -19.31 -41.30 -17.75
CA ALA A 452 -20.31 -41.42 -16.69
C ALA A 452 -21.66 -40.80 -17.10
N HIS A 453 -22.76 -41.55 -17.08
CA HIS A 453 -24.11 -40.97 -17.26
C HIS A 453 -24.65 -40.34 -15.98
N ASP A 454 -24.34 -40.96 -14.85
CA ASP A 454 -24.73 -40.52 -13.52
C ASP A 454 -23.59 -40.74 -12.53
N PHE A 455 -23.70 -40.08 -11.38
CA PHE A 455 -22.77 -40.23 -10.27
C PHE A 455 -23.54 -40.23 -8.96
N LEU A 456 -23.43 -41.33 -8.20
CA LEU A 456 -24.08 -41.50 -6.90
C LEU A 456 -23.16 -41.01 -5.79
N VAL A 457 -23.65 -40.07 -4.97
CA VAL A 457 -22.92 -39.52 -3.84
C VAL A 457 -23.06 -40.44 -2.64
N SER A 458 -21.97 -41.15 -2.32
CA SER A 458 -21.87 -41.93 -1.07
C SER A 458 -21.99 -41.02 0.16
N PRO A 459 -22.59 -41.47 1.27
CA PRO A 459 -22.59 -40.72 2.54
C PRO A 459 -21.19 -40.43 3.10
N ASP A 460 -20.15 -41.15 2.64
CA ASP A 460 -18.75 -40.92 3.01
C ASP A 460 -18.11 -39.72 2.29
N ILE A 461 -18.80 -39.17 1.28
CA ILE A 461 -18.42 -37.94 0.61
C ILE A 461 -18.94 -36.77 1.44
N GLU A 462 -18.01 -35.93 1.89
CA GLU A 462 -18.32 -34.77 2.70
C GLU A 462 -18.77 -33.59 1.84
N ASP A 463 -18.02 -33.27 0.79
CA ASP A 463 -18.25 -32.08 -0.04
C ASP A 463 -17.90 -32.34 -1.51
N ILE A 464 -18.60 -31.67 -2.43
CA ILE A 464 -18.39 -31.79 -3.88
C ILE A 464 -18.33 -30.40 -4.51
N LEU A 465 -17.30 -30.18 -5.32
CA LEU A 465 -17.11 -28.99 -6.13
C LEU A 465 -17.18 -29.35 -7.61
N LEU A 466 -18.12 -28.74 -8.33
CA LEU A 466 -18.18 -28.81 -9.79
C LEU A 466 -17.20 -27.77 -10.37
N ILE A 467 -16.16 -28.25 -11.05
CA ILE A 467 -15.09 -27.40 -11.64
C ILE A 467 -15.39 -27.10 -13.11
N GLN A 468 -15.91 -28.08 -13.85
CA GLN A 468 -16.22 -27.93 -15.27
C GLN A 468 -17.42 -28.79 -15.67
N GLY A 469 -18.24 -28.28 -16.58
CA GLY A 469 -19.41 -28.97 -17.13
C GLY A 469 -20.72 -28.56 -16.45
N THR A 470 -21.78 -29.32 -16.74
CA THR A 470 -23.13 -29.14 -16.18
C THR A 470 -23.59 -30.44 -15.54
N LEU A 471 -24.24 -30.33 -14.38
CA LEU A 471 -24.86 -31.44 -13.66
C LEU A 471 -26.35 -31.18 -13.54
N VAL A 472 -27.14 -32.24 -13.47
CA VAL A 472 -28.56 -32.16 -13.12
C VAL A 472 -28.82 -33.02 -11.90
N ASP A 473 -29.49 -32.49 -10.86
CA ASP A 473 -29.96 -33.32 -9.75
C ASP A 473 -31.01 -34.31 -10.26
N PHE A 474 -30.81 -35.60 -10.01
CA PHE A 474 -31.76 -36.65 -10.37
C PHE A 474 -33.14 -36.45 -9.71
N ASN A 475 -33.18 -35.91 -8.48
CA ASN A 475 -34.41 -35.82 -7.70
C ASN A 475 -35.22 -34.54 -8.01
N THR A 476 -34.54 -33.39 -8.06
CA THR A 476 -35.21 -32.09 -8.26
C THR A 476 -35.24 -31.65 -9.72
N GLY A 477 -34.34 -32.16 -10.56
CA GLY A 477 -34.14 -31.70 -11.93
C GLY A 477 -33.37 -30.39 -12.04
N ASP A 478 -32.81 -29.88 -10.94
CA ASP A 478 -32.07 -28.62 -10.93
C ASP A 478 -30.74 -28.76 -11.68
N VAL A 479 -30.44 -27.76 -12.52
CA VAL A 479 -29.21 -27.73 -13.34
C VAL A 479 -28.14 -26.88 -12.66
N TYR A 480 -26.99 -27.48 -12.40
CA TYR A 480 -25.80 -26.80 -11.85
C TYR A 480 -24.75 -26.64 -12.94
N ALA A 481 -24.30 -25.41 -13.19
CA ALA A 481 -23.26 -25.08 -14.16
C ALA A 481 -21.97 -24.65 -13.44
N ALA A 482 -20.83 -25.16 -13.89
CA ALA A 482 -19.54 -24.89 -13.27
C ALA A 482 -19.10 -23.41 -13.40
N PRO A 483 -18.32 -22.87 -12.43
CA PRO A 483 -17.93 -23.50 -11.17
C PRO A 483 -19.04 -23.39 -10.11
N TYR A 484 -19.32 -24.48 -9.37
CA TYR A 484 -20.41 -24.50 -8.40
C TYR A 484 -20.15 -25.45 -7.22
N TYR A 485 -20.52 -25.05 -5.99
CA TYR A 485 -20.52 -25.94 -4.82
C TYR A 485 -21.82 -26.73 -4.77
N ILE A 486 -21.72 -28.04 -4.76
CA ILE A 486 -22.90 -28.89 -4.82
C ILE A 486 -23.41 -29.17 -3.40
N PRO A 487 -24.67 -28.83 -3.08
CA PRO A 487 -25.21 -29.03 -1.73
C PRO A 487 -25.22 -30.50 -1.31
N ARG A 488 -24.93 -30.77 -0.03
CA ARG A 488 -24.86 -32.13 0.55
C ARG A 488 -26.14 -32.95 0.47
N PHE A 489 -27.29 -32.29 0.29
CA PHE A 489 -28.58 -32.96 0.14
C PHE A 489 -28.73 -33.62 -1.23
N VAL A 490 -27.96 -33.20 -2.25
CA VAL A 490 -27.98 -33.84 -3.56
C VAL A 490 -27.26 -35.18 -3.50
N LYS A 491 -28.00 -36.25 -3.75
CA LYS A 491 -27.49 -37.63 -3.62
C LYS A 491 -27.10 -38.29 -4.94
N ARG A 492 -27.59 -37.79 -6.07
CA ARG A 492 -27.32 -38.38 -7.39
C ARG A 492 -27.34 -37.30 -8.46
N PHE A 493 -26.30 -37.29 -9.29
CA PHE A 493 -26.19 -36.39 -10.44
C PHE A 493 -26.42 -37.13 -11.74
N ILE A 494 -26.96 -36.43 -12.73
CA ILE A 494 -27.00 -36.84 -14.13
C ILE A 494 -26.14 -35.84 -14.93
N PHE A 495 -25.36 -36.36 -15.86
CA PHE A 495 -24.57 -35.55 -16.78
C PHE A 495 -25.30 -35.47 -18.13
N PRO A 496 -25.91 -34.32 -18.48
CA PRO A 496 -26.73 -34.19 -19.68
C PRO A 496 -25.87 -34.25 -20.95
N GLY A 497 -26.43 -34.86 -22.01
CA GLY A 497 -25.83 -34.94 -23.35
C GLY A 497 -25.04 -36.24 -23.63
N ASP A 498 -24.73 -36.45 -24.92
CA ASP A 498 -23.97 -37.61 -25.38
C ASP A 498 -22.48 -37.49 -25.07
N PHE A 499 -21.82 -38.61 -24.74
CA PHE A 499 -20.41 -38.68 -24.36
C PHE A 499 -19.45 -38.07 -25.39
N SER A 500 -19.79 -38.17 -26.67
CA SER A 500 -18.96 -37.72 -27.78
C SER A 500 -19.06 -36.21 -28.04
N THR A 501 -20.11 -35.55 -27.56
CA THR A 501 -20.41 -34.14 -27.87
C THR A 501 -20.39 -33.23 -26.65
N ARG A 502 -20.60 -33.77 -25.45
CA ARG A 502 -20.63 -32.98 -24.21
C ARG A 502 -19.21 -32.59 -23.75
N PRO A 503 -19.03 -31.40 -23.15
CA PRO A 503 -17.78 -31.04 -22.49
C PRO A 503 -17.55 -31.98 -21.28
N ARG A 504 -16.32 -32.49 -21.13
CA ARG A 504 -15.98 -33.43 -20.06
C ARG A 504 -16.28 -32.81 -18.69
N PRO A 505 -17.18 -33.41 -17.89
CA PRO A 505 -17.46 -32.91 -16.56
C PRO A 505 -16.27 -33.21 -15.64
N VAL A 506 -15.88 -32.23 -14.83
CA VAL A 506 -14.81 -32.33 -13.84
C VAL A 506 -15.38 -31.92 -12.50
N ILE A 507 -15.40 -32.85 -11.55
CA ILE A 507 -15.76 -32.58 -10.17
C ILE A 507 -14.59 -32.90 -9.26
N ALA A 508 -14.50 -32.20 -8.13
CA ALA A 508 -13.56 -32.49 -7.06
C ALA A 508 -14.34 -32.90 -5.82
N VAL A 509 -14.03 -34.09 -5.31
CA VAL A 509 -14.76 -34.75 -4.23
C VAL A 509 -13.90 -34.74 -2.97
N VAL A 510 -14.40 -34.15 -1.89
CA VAL A 510 -13.84 -34.29 -0.54
C VAL A 510 -14.53 -35.45 0.12
N ALA A 511 -13.79 -36.48 0.47
CA ALA A 511 -14.33 -37.64 1.17
C ALA A 511 -13.50 -37.95 2.43
N ASN A 512 -14.07 -38.78 3.30
CA ASN A 512 -13.34 -39.32 4.44
C ASN A 512 -12.12 -40.12 3.94
N LYS A 513 -11.03 -40.17 4.72
CA LYS A 513 -9.75 -40.83 4.36
C LYS A 513 -9.89 -42.31 3.98
N GLN A 514 -10.98 -42.96 4.38
CA GLN A 514 -11.27 -44.37 4.10
C GLN A 514 -12.05 -44.57 2.79
N TYR A 515 -12.65 -43.51 2.24
CA TYR A 515 -13.42 -43.59 1.01
C TYR A 515 -12.48 -43.83 -0.19
N LYS A 516 -12.83 -44.83 -1.00
CA LYS A 516 -12.18 -45.11 -2.26
C LYS A 516 -13.19 -44.91 -3.37
N LEU A 517 -12.77 -44.23 -4.44
CA LEU A 517 -13.60 -44.10 -5.62
C LEU A 517 -13.95 -45.50 -6.16
N PRO A 518 -15.18 -45.71 -6.65
CA PRO A 518 -15.51 -46.88 -7.45
C PRO A 518 -14.52 -47.06 -8.60
N LEU A 519 -14.19 -48.31 -8.93
CA LEU A 519 -13.18 -48.64 -9.95
C LEU A 519 -13.47 -48.02 -11.32
N GLU A 520 -14.74 -47.80 -11.63
CA GLU A 520 -15.22 -47.16 -12.86
C GLU A 520 -14.84 -45.67 -12.96
N PHE A 521 -14.59 -45.00 -11.84
CA PHE A 521 -14.24 -43.58 -11.77
C PHE A 521 -12.79 -43.33 -11.33
N ASP A 522 -11.99 -44.37 -11.11
CA ASP A 522 -10.59 -44.24 -10.68
C ASP A 522 -9.63 -44.21 -11.88
N TRP A 523 -9.07 -43.04 -12.17
CA TRP A 523 -8.09 -42.82 -13.25
C TRP A 523 -6.89 -43.77 -13.23
N LEU A 524 -6.47 -44.21 -12.04
CA LEU A 524 -5.24 -44.99 -11.87
C LEU A 524 -5.46 -46.51 -11.95
N ARG A 525 -6.70 -46.97 -11.76
CA ARG A 525 -7.02 -48.40 -11.60
C ARG A 525 -8.03 -48.94 -12.62
N ARG A 526 -8.51 -48.10 -13.53
CA ARG A 526 -9.47 -48.48 -14.57
C ARG A 526 -8.84 -49.49 -15.53
N VAL A 527 -9.48 -50.67 -15.65
CA VAL A 527 -9.25 -51.60 -16.75
C VAL A 527 -10.14 -51.14 -17.90
N PRO A 528 -9.61 -50.75 -19.07
CA PRO A 528 -10.43 -50.26 -20.17
C PRO A 528 -11.40 -51.36 -20.62
N THR A 529 -12.68 -50.98 -20.78
CA THR A 529 -13.75 -51.86 -21.25
C THR A 529 -13.49 -52.34 -22.69
N GLU A 530 -13.97 -53.53 -23.07
CA GLU A 530 -13.78 -54.09 -24.43
C GLU A 530 -14.27 -53.12 -25.53
N GLU A 531 -15.34 -52.36 -25.28
CA GLU A 531 -15.85 -51.34 -26.21
C GLU A 531 -14.87 -50.16 -26.39
N GLU A 532 -14.18 -49.76 -25.33
CA GLU A 532 -13.17 -48.69 -25.38
C GLU A 532 -11.88 -49.19 -26.03
N ARG A 533 -11.50 -50.46 -25.80
CA ARG A 533 -10.41 -51.10 -26.52
C ARG A 533 -10.69 -51.21 -28.02
N LEU A 534 -11.92 -51.53 -28.39
CA LEU A 534 -12.37 -51.54 -29.79
C LEU A 534 -12.35 -50.13 -30.38
N ALA A 535 -12.83 -49.12 -29.65
CA ALA A 535 -12.79 -47.72 -30.08
C ALA A 535 -11.35 -47.18 -30.22
N GLU A 536 -10.44 -47.54 -29.32
CA GLU A 536 -9.01 -47.22 -29.44
C GLU A 536 -8.33 -47.97 -30.59
N MET A 537 -8.66 -49.25 -30.83
CA MET A 537 -8.18 -49.99 -32.00
C MET A 537 -8.70 -49.37 -33.31
N GLU A 538 -9.95 -48.90 -33.35
CA GLU A 538 -10.51 -48.21 -34.52
C GLU A 538 -9.90 -46.82 -34.72
N ALA A 539 -9.66 -46.07 -33.64
CA ALA A 539 -8.97 -44.78 -33.68
C ALA A 539 -7.51 -44.93 -34.13
N SER A 540 -6.82 -45.97 -33.68
CA SER A 540 -5.45 -46.30 -34.09
C SER A 540 -5.38 -46.73 -35.56
N ARG A 541 -6.36 -47.52 -36.04
CA ARG A 541 -6.52 -47.84 -37.47
C ARG A 541 -6.76 -46.60 -38.34
N ARG A 542 -7.52 -45.60 -37.87
CA ARG A 542 -7.70 -44.33 -38.58
C ARG A 542 -6.44 -43.46 -38.56
N GLY A 543 -5.65 -43.54 -37.49
CA GLY A 543 -4.38 -42.83 -37.35
C GLY A 543 -3.29 -43.30 -38.31
N ASP A 544 -3.20 -44.61 -38.57
CA ASP A 544 -2.19 -45.19 -39.48
C ASP A 544 -2.46 -44.87 -40.96
N ILE A 545 -3.74 -44.81 -41.38
CA ILE A 545 -4.11 -44.36 -42.74
C ILE A 545 -3.68 -42.89 -42.97
N GLY A 546 -3.76 -42.06 -41.93
CA GLY A 546 -3.31 -40.67 -41.98
C GLY A 546 -1.78 -40.51 -42.04
N ARG A 547 -1.02 -41.44 -41.45
CA ARG A 547 0.46 -41.45 -41.51
C ARG A 547 0.96 -41.96 -42.87
N GLU A 548 0.28 -42.93 -43.46
CA GLU A 548 0.64 -43.49 -44.76
C GLU A 548 0.43 -42.47 -45.90
N TYR A 549 -0.65 -41.68 -45.84
CA TYR A 549 -0.87 -40.57 -46.78
C TYR A 549 0.23 -39.49 -46.69
N LYS A 550 0.76 -39.23 -45.49
CA LYS A 550 1.79 -38.22 -45.22
C LYS A 550 3.19 -38.66 -45.68
N TYR A 551 3.46 -39.96 -45.72
CA TYR A 551 4.68 -40.53 -46.29
C TYR A 551 4.65 -40.55 -47.83
N LEU A 552 3.50 -40.85 -48.44
CA LEU A 552 3.36 -40.87 -49.90
C LEU A 552 3.38 -39.48 -50.54
N THR A 553 2.84 -38.45 -49.87
CA THR A 553 2.93 -37.06 -50.35
C THR A 553 4.34 -36.47 -50.24
N ARG A 554 5.15 -36.93 -49.28
CA ARG A 554 6.51 -36.43 -49.10
C ARG A 554 7.50 -37.00 -50.11
N ARG A 555 7.24 -38.19 -50.65
CA ARG A 555 8.08 -38.82 -51.69
C ARG A 555 7.79 -38.29 -53.09
N ARG A 556 6.59 -37.78 -53.36
CA ARG A 556 6.19 -37.23 -54.67
C ARG A 556 6.75 -35.82 -54.94
N ASN A 557 7.07 -35.06 -53.88
CA ASN A 557 7.64 -33.71 -54.01
C ASN A 557 9.18 -33.69 -54.14
N THR A 558 9.86 -34.83 -53.94
CA THR A 558 11.32 -34.93 -54.14
C THR A 558 11.73 -35.38 -55.55
N ASP A 559 10.77 -35.80 -56.39
CA ASP A 559 11.02 -36.25 -57.77
C ASP A 559 10.65 -35.19 -58.82
N GLN A 560 10.33 -33.95 -58.42
CA GLN A 560 10.04 -32.82 -59.33
C GLN A 560 11.09 -31.71 -59.36
N ASP A 561 12.20 -31.86 -58.62
CA ASP A 561 13.37 -30.97 -58.70
C ASP A 561 14.55 -31.71 -59.36
N PHE A 562 14.33 -32.22 -60.58
CA PHE A 562 15.35 -32.56 -61.58
C PHE A 562 14.93 -32.06 -62.97
#